data_AF-A0A7J4E6M8-F1
#
_entry.id   AF-A0A7J4E6M8-F1
#
_cell.length_a   1.000
_cell.length_b   1.000
_cell.length_c   1.000
_cell.angle_alpha   90.00
_cell.angle_beta   90.00
_cell.angle_gamma   90.00
#
_symmetry.space_group_name_H-M   'P 1'
#
loop_
_entity.id
_entity.type
_entity.pdbx_description
1 polymer ?
#
loop_
_entity_poly.entity_id
_entity_poly.type
_entity_poly.pdbx_seq_one_letter_code
_entity_poly.pdbx_strand_id
1 'polypeptide(L)'
;ERIVEALRISRHIKQLRVIMFNKVKLAGKEVNLQKVHEALELPVILVRGRPWSSEGREGTKAEGLQKVRITVGQTRRTVYVKPIGIDVETARKILENASIRKGFPEPLRVARLAAKAANSLR
;
A
#
# COMPACT_ATOMS: atom_id res chain seq x y z
N GLU A 1 0.22 -11.47 -11.14
CA GLU A 1 -0.81 -11.79 -12.16
C GLU A 1 -2.22 -11.67 -11.61
N ARG A 2 -2.68 -12.56 -10.71
CA ARG A 2 -4.06 -12.52 -10.15
C ARG A 2 -4.57 -11.17 -9.62
N ILE A 3 -3.71 -10.34 -9.03
CA ILE A 3 -4.10 -9.00 -8.53
C ILE A 3 -4.38 -8.04 -9.68
N VAL A 4 -3.54 -8.06 -10.72
CA VAL A 4 -3.71 -7.21 -11.92
C VAL A 4 -4.99 -7.61 -12.63
N GLU A 5 -5.24 -8.91 -12.75
CA GLU A 5 -6.47 -9.45 -13.33
C GLU A 5 -7.71 -9.04 -12.52
N ALA A 6 -7.69 -9.22 -11.20
CA ALA A 6 -8.79 -8.80 -10.33
C ALA A 6 -9.07 -7.29 -10.41
N LEU A 7 -8.03 -6.47 -10.59
CA LEU A 7 -8.19 -5.02 -10.76
C LEU A 7 -8.73 -4.66 -12.15
N ARG A 8 -8.29 -5.33 -13.22
CA ARG A 8 -8.80 -5.12 -14.58
C ARG A 8 -10.29 -5.44 -14.73
N ILE A 9 -10.78 -6.42 -13.97
CA ILE A 9 -12.20 -6.81 -13.97
C ILE A 9 -13.08 -5.80 -13.19
N SER A 10 -12.47 -4.94 -12.36
CA SER A 10 -13.23 -3.97 -11.56
C SER A 10 -13.86 -2.88 -12.43
N ARG A 11 -15.18 -2.70 -12.30
CA ARG A 11 -15.92 -1.58 -12.93
C ARG A 11 -15.38 -0.20 -12.55
N HIS A 12 -14.70 -0.10 -11.42
CA HIS A 12 -14.15 1.15 -10.89
C HIS A 12 -12.69 1.39 -11.29
N ILE A 13 -12.07 0.51 -12.09
CA ILE A 13 -10.65 0.64 -12.49
C ILE A 13 -10.34 2.00 -13.12
N LYS A 14 -11.27 2.54 -13.93
CA LYS A 14 -11.15 3.85 -14.59
C LYS A 14 -11.13 5.04 -13.62
N GLN A 15 -11.62 4.84 -12.38
CA GLN A 15 -11.67 5.86 -11.34
C GLN A 15 -10.50 5.75 -10.35
N LEU A 16 -9.77 4.63 -10.37
CA LEU A 16 -8.63 4.44 -9.48
C LEU A 16 -7.48 5.35 -9.90
N ARG A 17 -6.94 6.08 -8.92
CA ARG A 17 -5.80 6.99 -9.11
C ARG A 17 -4.52 6.49 -8.46
N VAL A 18 -4.63 5.54 -7.54
CA VAL A 18 -3.51 4.98 -6.78
C VAL A 18 -3.89 3.60 -6.24
N ILE A 19 -2.91 2.70 -6.16
CA ILE A 19 -3.04 1.39 -5.53
C ILE A 19 -2.20 1.39 -4.25
N MET A 20 -2.78 0.96 -3.13
CA MET A 20 -2.09 0.91 -1.85
C MET A 20 -1.89 -0.53 -1.39
N PHE A 21 -0.68 -0.83 -0.89
CA PHE A 21 -0.35 -2.10 -0.26
C PHE A 21 0.13 -1.88 1.17
N ASN A 22 -0.17 -2.82 2.07
CA ASN A 22 0.42 -2.83 3.42
C ASN A 22 1.53 -3.87 3.60
N LYS A 23 1.67 -4.80 2.65
CA LYS A 23 2.59 -5.93 2.66
C LYS A 23 3.02 -6.24 1.22
N VAL A 24 4.25 -6.73 1.07
CA VAL A 24 4.77 -7.23 -0.21
C VAL A 24 4.40 -8.70 -0.47
N LYS A 25 3.95 -9.43 0.56
CA LYS A 25 3.48 -10.82 0.44
C LYS A 25 1.98 -10.88 0.69
N LEU A 26 1.26 -11.49 -0.24
CA LEU A 26 -0.18 -11.77 -0.14
C LEU A 26 -0.40 -13.28 -0.35
N ALA A 27 -1.12 -13.91 0.60
CA ALA A 27 -1.37 -15.36 0.60
C ALA A 27 -0.10 -16.22 0.38
N GLY A 28 1.01 -15.85 1.03
CA GLY A 28 2.29 -16.57 0.94
C GLY A 28 3.11 -16.27 -0.32
N LYS A 29 2.54 -15.61 -1.34
CA LYS A 29 3.23 -15.24 -2.57
C LYS A 29 3.73 -13.81 -2.53
N GLU A 30 4.92 -13.58 -3.05
CA GLU A 30 5.48 -12.26 -3.18
C GLU A 30 4.88 -11.51 -4.38
N VAL A 31 4.53 -10.25 -4.17
CA VAL A 31 3.97 -9.36 -5.19
C VAL A 31 5.06 -8.42 -5.67
N ASN A 32 5.35 -8.44 -6.96
CA ASN A 32 6.24 -7.46 -7.58
C ASN A 32 5.44 -6.17 -7.86
N LEU A 33 5.62 -5.17 -7.00
CA LEU A 33 4.90 -3.90 -7.10
C LEU A 33 5.28 -3.08 -8.34
N GLN A 34 6.50 -3.23 -8.85
CA GLN A 34 6.96 -2.58 -10.09
C GLN A 34 6.15 -3.11 -11.28
N LYS A 35 6.04 -4.44 -11.40
CA LYS A 35 5.21 -5.09 -12.42
C LYS A 35 3.72 -4.72 -12.30
N VAL A 36 3.22 -4.47 -11.09
CA VAL A 36 1.84 -4.01 -10.89
C VAL A 36 1.65 -2.60 -11.43
N HIS A 37 2.60 -1.70 -11.18
CA HIS A 37 2.59 -0.35 -11.75
C HIS A 37 2.66 -0.41 -13.28
N GLU A 38 3.60 -1.15 -13.85
CA GLU A 38 3.77 -1.30 -15.30
C GLU A 38 2.51 -1.85 -15.99
N ALA A 39 1.85 -2.84 -15.38
CA ALA A 39 0.70 -3.50 -15.99
C ALA A 39 -0.62 -2.72 -15.89
N LEU A 40 -0.72 -1.76 -14.98
CA LEU A 40 -1.93 -0.99 -14.70
C LEU A 40 -1.76 0.51 -14.95
N GLU A 41 -0.54 0.97 -15.17
CA GLU A 41 -0.16 2.39 -15.34
C GLU A 41 -0.64 3.29 -14.18
N LEU A 42 -0.90 2.69 -13.02
CA LEU A 42 -1.35 3.38 -11.82
C LEU A 42 -0.20 3.49 -10.80
N PRO A 43 -0.06 4.63 -10.12
CA PRO A 43 0.86 4.76 -9.00
C PRO A 43 0.61 3.70 -7.93
N VAL A 44 1.68 3.12 -7.39
CA VAL A 44 1.61 2.11 -6.33
C VAL A 44 2.33 2.63 -5.09
N ILE A 45 1.68 2.55 -3.93
CA ILE A 45 2.26 2.96 -2.65
C ILE A 45 2.24 1.77 -1.68
N LEU A 46 3.42 1.30 -1.29
CA LEU A 46 3.54 0.41 -0.13
C LEU A 46 3.61 1.25 1.13
N VAL A 47 2.76 0.99 2.12
CA VAL A 47 2.67 1.74 3.38
C VAL A 47 2.85 0.81 4.56
N ARG A 48 3.78 1.15 5.46
CA ARG A 48 4.02 0.40 6.71
C ARG A 48 4.04 1.35 7.90
N GLY A 49 3.51 0.88 9.03
CA GLY A 49 3.58 1.60 10.31
C GLY A 49 4.87 1.38 11.10
N ARG A 50 5.79 0.55 10.58
CA ARG A 50 7.08 0.19 11.20
C ARG A 50 8.15 0.13 10.11
N PRO A 51 9.42 0.40 10.44
CA PRO A 51 10.52 0.21 9.51
C PRO A 51 10.59 -1.25 9.06
N TRP A 52 11.35 -1.51 8.01
CA TRP A 52 11.68 -2.88 7.65
C TRP A 52 12.50 -3.49 8.81
N SER A 53 12.03 -4.60 9.39
CA SER A 53 12.87 -5.41 10.29
C SER A 53 13.73 -6.32 9.42
N SER A 54 15.01 -6.43 9.78
CA SER A 54 16.03 -7.22 9.09
C SER A 54 15.82 -8.74 9.14
N GLU A 55 14.75 -9.25 9.77
CA GLU A 55 14.53 -10.70 9.94
C GLU A 55 13.90 -11.42 8.72
N GLY A 56 13.83 -10.75 7.56
CA GLY A 56 13.28 -11.35 6.35
C GLY A 56 14.28 -11.29 5.21
N ARG A 57 15.12 -12.34 5.11
CA ARG A 57 16.03 -12.72 4.01
C ARG A 57 16.30 -11.63 2.97
N GLU A 58 17.56 -11.18 2.97
CA GLU A 58 18.21 -10.45 1.88
C GLU A 58 17.78 -10.99 0.51
N GLY A 59 17.25 -10.08 -0.28
CA GLY A 59 16.55 -10.37 -1.52
C GLY A 59 15.90 -9.09 -2.00
N THR A 60 16.75 -8.10 -2.32
CA THR A 60 16.46 -6.94 -3.21
C THR A 60 15.31 -5.98 -2.87
N LYS A 61 14.59 -6.09 -1.74
CA LYS A 61 13.30 -5.37 -1.56
C LYS A 61 13.10 -4.56 -0.28
N ALA A 62 14.10 -4.50 0.60
CA ALA A 62 14.14 -3.57 1.74
C ALA A 62 14.63 -2.16 1.32
N GLU A 63 15.35 -2.05 0.20
CA GLU A 63 15.82 -0.78 -0.34
C GLU A 63 14.66 0.04 -0.90
N GLY A 64 14.55 1.30 -0.45
CA GLY A 64 13.59 2.27 -0.95
C GLY A 64 12.35 2.52 -0.09
N LEU A 65 12.24 1.95 1.13
CA LEU A 65 11.27 2.43 2.11
C LEU A 65 11.76 3.76 2.69
N GLN A 66 11.13 4.84 2.28
CA GLN A 66 11.40 6.17 2.79
C GLN A 66 10.55 6.46 4.01
N LYS A 67 11.19 6.99 5.04
CA LYS A 67 10.51 7.42 6.27
C LYS A 67 9.82 8.75 5.98
N VAL A 68 8.51 8.78 6.14
CA VAL A 68 7.69 9.96 5.89
C VAL A 68 6.83 10.25 7.12
N ARG A 69 6.73 11.53 7.47
CA ARG A 69 5.75 11.99 8.47
C ARG A 69 4.50 12.42 7.73
N ILE A 70 3.37 11.82 8.09
CA ILE A 70 2.05 12.23 7.63
C ILE A 70 1.30 12.88 8.78
N THR A 71 0.54 13.91 8.46
CA THR A 71 -0.34 14.60 9.38
C THR A 71 -1.77 14.16 9.12
N VAL A 72 -2.46 13.67 10.16
CA VAL A 72 -3.84 13.19 10.08
C VAL A 72 -4.64 13.86 11.18
N GLY A 73 -5.51 14.80 10.79
CA GLY A 73 -6.13 15.73 11.73
C GLY A 73 -5.05 16.51 12.49
N GLN A 74 -5.10 16.46 13.82
CA GLN A 74 -4.10 17.10 14.69
C GLN A 74 -2.92 16.17 15.05
N THR A 75 -2.94 14.91 14.60
CA THR A 75 -1.90 13.93 14.97
C THR A 75 -0.86 13.80 13.86
N ARG A 76 0.42 13.96 14.22
CA ARG A 76 1.53 13.59 13.34
C ARG A 76 1.91 12.12 13.57
N ARG A 77 2.03 11.35 12.50
CA ARG A 77 2.47 9.96 12.56
C ARG A 77 3.60 9.71 11.59
N THR A 78 4.58 8.92 12.04
CA THR A 78 5.64 8.44 11.15
C THR A 78 5.18 7.14 10.50
N VAL A 79 5.24 7.08 9.18
CA VAL A 79 5.00 5.90 8.35
C VAL A 79 6.21 5.68 7.44
N TYR A 80 6.34 4.47 6.92
CA TYR A 80 7.39 4.09 5.99
C TYR A 80 6.72 3.75 4.67
N VAL A 81 7.16 4.42 3.60
CA VAL A 81 6.51 4.34 2.31
C VAL A 81 7.50 3.96 1.23
N LYS A 82 7.07 3.13 0.29
CA LYS A 82 7.80 2.90 -0.97
C LYS A 82 6.87 3.25 -2.11
N PRO A 83 6.98 4.46 -2.68
CA PRO A 83 6.20 4.85 -3.84
C PRO A 83 6.83 4.30 -5.13
N ILE A 84 5.98 4.00 -6.09
CA ILE A 84 6.34 3.53 -7.43
C ILE A 84 5.46 4.29 -8.42
N GLY A 85 6.08 4.87 -9.44
CA GLY A 85 5.40 5.69 -10.45
C GLY A 85 5.08 7.13 -10.00
N ILE A 86 5.43 7.51 -8.76
CA ILE A 86 5.31 8.87 -8.21
C ILE A 86 6.46 9.16 -7.26
N ASP A 87 6.73 10.43 -7.02
CA ASP A 87 7.66 10.87 -5.99
C ASP A 87 7.08 10.72 -4.57
N VAL A 88 7.95 10.86 -3.58
CA VAL A 88 7.64 10.60 -2.17
C VAL A 88 6.77 11.69 -1.56
N GLU A 89 6.91 12.93 -2.02
CA GLU A 89 6.11 14.05 -1.55
C GLU A 89 4.68 13.95 -2.07
N THR A 90 4.49 13.56 -3.33
CA THR A 90 3.18 13.22 -3.89
C THR A 90 2.55 12.05 -3.13
N ALA A 91 3.31 10.99 -2.84
CA ALA A 91 2.82 9.87 -2.04
C ALA A 91 2.41 10.31 -0.63
N ARG A 92 3.19 11.19 0.02
CA ARG A 92 2.86 11.77 1.33
C ARG A 92 1.50 12.47 1.31
N LYS A 93 1.28 13.38 0.34
CA LYS A 93 0.01 14.11 0.20
C LYS A 93 -1.17 13.18 -0.03
N ILE A 94 -1.00 12.16 -0.86
CA ILE A 94 -2.04 11.12 -1.09
C ILE A 94 -2.38 10.41 0.22
N LEU A 95 -1.38 10.04 1.02
CA LEU A 95 -1.58 9.33 2.28
C LEU A 95 -2.25 10.20 3.35
N GLU A 96 -1.95 11.49 3.41
CA GLU A 96 -2.63 12.44 4.30
C GLU A 96 -4.12 12.53 3.94
N ASN A 97 -4.45 12.66 2.66
CA ASN A 97 -5.84 12.70 2.20
C ASN A 97 -6.58 11.37 2.38
N ALA A 98 -5.88 10.24 2.25
CA ALA A 98 -6.46 8.90 2.38
C ALA A 98 -6.57 8.40 3.83
N SER A 99 -6.03 9.13 4.80
CA SER A 99 -6.02 8.73 6.21
C SER A 99 -6.98 9.62 7.00
N ILE A 100 -7.99 9.03 7.62
CA ILE A 100 -8.99 9.78 8.41
C ILE A 100 -8.70 9.62 9.91
N ARG A 101 -8.45 8.40 10.40
CA ARG A 101 -8.15 8.15 11.83
C ARG A 101 -6.85 7.37 12.03
N LYS A 102 -6.09 7.72 13.07
CA LYS A 102 -4.89 6.99 13.58
C LYS A 102 -3.70 6.88 12.61
N GLY A 103 -3.69 7.60 11.48
CA GLY A 103 -2.51 7.72 10.62
C GLY A 103 -2.20 6.48 9.76
N PHE A 104 -3.18 5.63 9.47
CA PHE A 104 -3.02 4.58 8.47
C PHE A 104 -4.13 4.72 7.42
N PRO A 105 -3.85 4.54 6.11
CA PRO A 105 -4.85 4.79 5.08
C PRO A 105 -6.13 3.98 5.27
N GLU A 106 -7.27 4.66 5.17
CA GLU A 106 -8.59 4.06 5.34
C GLU A 106 -8.86 2.92 4.34
N PRO A 107 -8.47 3.01 3.05
CA PRO A 107 -8.63 1.89 2.12
C PRO A 107 -7.96 0.61 2.62
N LEU A 108 -6.77 0.71 3.20
CA LEU A 108 -6.06 -0.43 3.76
C LEU A 108 -6.70 -0.94 5.05
N ARG A 109 -7.29 -0.06 5.86
CA ARG A 109 -8.04 -0.45 7.06
C ARG A 109 -9.30 -1.23 6.68
N VAL A 110 -10.08 -0.74 5.71
CA VAL A 110 -11.28 -1.41 5.20
C VAL A 110 -10.91 -2.77 4.60
N ALA A 111 -9.89 -2.83 3.76
CA ALA A 111 -9.41 -4.10 3.19
C ALA A 111 -9.01 -5.10 4.28
N ARG A 112 -8.33 -4.66 5.34
CA ARG A 112 -7.97 -5.52 6.48
C ARG A 112 -9.20 -6.05 7.22
N LEU A 113 -10.20 -5.20 7.46
CA LEU A 113 -11.44 -5.61 8.13
C LEU A 113 -12.21 -6.61 7.28
N ALA A 114 -12.37 -6.34 5.98
CA ALA A 114 -13.01 -7.24 5.04
C ALA A 114 -12.30 -8.60 4.97
N ALA A 115 -10.97 -8.61 4.88
CA ALA A 115 -10.18 -9.85 4.89
C ALA A 115 -10.35 -10.63 6.20
N LYS A 116 -10.37 -9.95 7.35
CA LYS A 116 -10.60 -10.61 8.65
C LYS A 116 -12.00 -11.22 8.73
N ALA A 117 -13.02 -10.47 8.32
CA ALA A 117 -14.41 -10.93 8.32
C ALA A 117 -14.60 -12.13 7.38
N ALA A 118 -14.03 -12.07 6.16
CA ALA A 118 -14.08 -13.19 5.22
C ALA A 118 -13.37 -14.44 5.75
N ASN A 119 -12.29 -14.28 6.52
CA ASN A 119 -11.57 -15.41 7.11
C ASN A 119 -12.24 -15.99 8.36
N SER A 120 -13.07 -15.23 9.08
CA SER A 120 -13.87 -15.74 10.20
C SER A 120 -15.13 -16.49 9.76
N LEU A 121 -15.51 -16.37 8.49
CA LEU A 121 -16.62 -17.11 7.88
C LEU A 121 -16.17 -18.44 7.23
N ARG A 122 -14.87 -18.72 7.25
CA ARG A 122 -14.28 -19.99 6.85
C ARG A 122 -14.04 -20.86 8.07
#